data_AF-A0A6I1ZA99-F1
#
_entry.id   AF-A0A6I1ZA99-F1
#
_cell.length_a   1.000
_cell.length_b   1.000
_cell.length_c   1.000
_cell.angle_alpha   90.00
_cell.angle_beta   90.00
_cell.angle_gamma   90.00
#
_symmetry.space_group_name_H-M   'P 1'
#
loop_
_entity.id
_entity.type
_entity.pdbx_description
1 polymer ?
#
loop_
_entity_poly.entity_id
_entity_poly.type
_entity_poly.pdbx_seq_one_letter_code
_entity_poly.pdbx_strand_id
1 'polypeptide(L)'
;MHEVTRRTPGFHAWQDPHWLVHCHDAAAFVGEVGYTELVAHPEALEQLRADMRLDGWHDENQLEHFLTHLGERATAMLFRCTVCGAHLARARRRRCPRRRGRLPR
;
A
#
# COMPACT_ATOMS: atom_id res chain seq x y z
N MET A 1 35.14 19.06 19.25
CA MET A 1 34.30 18.32 20.21
C MET A 1 33.46 19.34 20.96
N HIS A 2 32.26 19.63 20.47
CA HIS A 2 31.19 20.34 21.18
C HIS A 2 29.87 19.90 20.56
N GLU A 3 29.05 19.30 21.40
CA GLU A 3 27.83 18.56 21.09
C GLU A 3 26.70 19.50 20.63
N VAL A 4 26.14 19.23 19.44
CA VAL A 4 24.81 19.73 19.05
C VAL A 4 23.85 18.55 19.08
N THR A 5 23.61 18.03 20.28
CA THR A 5 22.53 17.09 20.55
C THR A 5 21.40 17.89 21.17
N ARG A 6 20.19 17.77 20.61
CA ARG A 6 18.91 18.32 21.12
C ARG A 6 18.47 19.64 20.49
N ARG A 7 17.86 19.54 19.30
CA ARG A 7 16.59 20.19 18.93
C ARG A 7 16.27 19.91 17.46
N THR A 8 15.88 18.68 17.18
CA THR A 8 14.94 18.45 16.09
C THR A 8 13.87 17.56 16.72
N PRO A 9 12.61 18.02 16.87
CA PRO A 9 11.51 17.10 17.08
C PRO A 9 11.65 16.06 15.97
N GLY A 10 11.66 14.77 16.31
CA GLY A 10 11.74 13.73 15.28
C GLY A 10 10.70 14.05 14.22
N PHE A 11 11.14 14.53 13.06
CA PHE A 11 10.30 14.49 11.89
C PHE A 11 10.07 12.99 11.71
N HIS A 12 8.84 12.53 11.98
CA HIS A 12 8.39 11.28 11.39
C HIS A 12 8.67 11.44 9.91
N ALA A 13 9.68 10.71 9.41
CA ALA A 13 10.12 10.83 8.03
C ALA A 13 8.87 10.78 7.15
N TRP A 14 8.58 11.89 6.48
CA TRP A 14 7.39 12.10 5.65
C TRP A 14 7.58 11.41 4.30
N GLN A 15 8.00 10.17 4.31
CA GLN A 15 7.83 9.19 3.26
C GLN A 15 8.04 7.90 4.02
N ASP A 16 6.97 7.16 4.31
CA ASP A 16 7.16 5.71 4.40
C ASP A 16 7.25 5.25 2.94
N PRO A 17 8.46 5.10 2.39
CA PRO A 17 8.63 4.69 1.03
C PRO A 17 8.48 3.17 1.10
N HIS A 18 7.25 2.68 1.26
CA HIS A 18 6.93 1.28 0.97
C HIS A 18 7.11 1.10 -0.55
N TRP A 19 8.36 1.07 -0.99
CA TRP A 19 8.74 0.73 -2.35
C TRP A 19 8.57 -0.78 -2.44
N LEU A 20 7.76 -1.24 -3.39
CA LEU A 20 7.69 -2.66 -3.66
C LEU A 20 9.02 -3.07 -4.29
N VAL A 21 9.70 -4.04 -3.69
CA VAL A 21 10.94 -4.60 -4.22
C VAL A 21 10.61 -5.89 -4.95
N HIS A 22 11.10 -6.03 -6.16
CA HIS A 22 10.95 -7.23 -6.97
C HIS A 22 12.25 -7.49 -7.74
N CYS A 23 12.67 -8.75 -7.85
CA CYS A 23 13.96 -9.11 -8.43
C CYS A 23 15.17 -8.39 -7.79
N HIS A 24 15.11 -8.11 -6.48
CA HIS A 24 16.16 -7.40 -5.75
C HIS A 24 16.33 -5.92 -6.12
N ASP A 25 15.40 -5.36 -6.91
CA ASP A 25 15.39 -3.95 -7.31
C ASP A 25 14.07 -3.27 -6.97
N ALA A 26 14.09 -1.94 -6.87
CA ALA A 26 12.90 -1.14 -6.63
C ALA A 26 11.98 -1.18 -7.86
N ALA A 27 10.72 -1.55 -7.66
CA ALA A 27 9.74 -1.45 -8.72
C ALA A 27 9.47 0.04 -9.05
N ALA A 28 9.50 0.38 -10.33
CA ALA A 28 9.19 1.71 -10.82
C ALA A 28 7.72 2.02 -10.59
N PHE A 29 7.42 3.16 -9.96
CA PHE A 29 6.05 3.62 -9.79
C PHE A 29 5.46 4.01 -11.15
N VAL A 30 4.32 3.41 -11.48
CA VAL A 30 3.58 3.68 -12.73
C VAL A 30 2.53 4.75 -12.49
N GLY A 31 1.74 4.61 -11.42
CA GLY A 31 0.64 5.52 -11.11
C GLY A 31 -0.31 5.00 -10.04
N GLU A 32 -1.23 5.85 -9.61
CA GLU A 32 -2.41 5.44 -8.84
C GLU A 32 -3.45 4.86 -9.82
N VAL A 33 -3.99 3.68 -9.50
CA VAL A 33 -4.94 2.96 -10.35
C VAL A 33 -6.19 2.58 -9.56
N GLY A 34 -7.34 2.58 -10.24
CA GLY A 34 -8.59 2.04 -9.72
C GLY A 34 -8.68 0.52 -9.89
N TYR A 35 -9.81 -0.05 -9.47
CA TYR A 35 -10.10 -1.47 -9.69
C TYR A 35 -10.04 -1.86 -11.18
N THR A 36 -10.67 -1.08 -12.05
CA THR A 36 -10.78 -1.37 -13.48
C THR A 36 -9.42 -1.48 -14.17
N GLU A 37 -8.50 -0.57 -13.85
CA GLU A 37 -7.12 -0.59 -14.38
C GLU A 37 -6.32 -1.74 -13.78
N LEU A 38 -6.52 -2.04 -12.49
CA LEU A 38 -5.85 -3.16 -11.83
C LEU A 38 -6.28 -4.52 -12.41
N VAL A 39 -7.55 -4.68 -12.79
CA VAL A 39 -8.06 -5.91 -13.44
C VAL A 39 -7.42 -6.13 -14.82
N ALA A 40 -6.96 -5.07 -15.50
CA ALA A 40 -6.18 -5.21 -16.73
C ALA A 40 -4.77 -5.79 -16.50
N HIS A 41 -4.32 -5.85 -15.24
CA HIS A 41 -3.03 -6.40 -14.83
C HIS A 41 -3.23 -7.56 -13.83
N PRO A 42 -3.54 -8.78 -14.31
CA PRO A 42 -3.85 -9.92 -13.45
C PRO A 42 -2.69 -10.28 -12.50
N GLU A 43 -1.44 -10.15 -12.95
CA GLU A 43 -0.24 -10.40 -12.11
C GLU A 43 -0.19 -9.48 -10.88
N ALA A 44 -0.51 -8.19 -11.08
CA ALA A 44 -0.51 -7.20 -10.02
C ALA A 44 -1.68 -7.43 -9.04
N LEU A 45 -2.84 -7.84 -9.58
CA LEU A 45 -4.03 -8.18 -8.80
C LEU A 45 -3.79 -9.43 -7.93
N GLU A 46 -3.21 -10.49 -8.49
CA GLU A 46 -2.91 -11.71 -7.74
C GLU A 46 -1.89 -11.45 -6.63
N GLN A 47 -0.83 -10.68 -6.91
CA GLN A 47 0.13 -10.29 -5.88
C GLN A 47 -0.56 -9.48 -4.77
N LEU A 48 -1.41 -8.51 -5.12
CA LEU A 48 -2.16 -7.75 -4.13
C LEU A 48 -3.07 -8.65 -3.27
N ARG A 49 -3.76 -9.63 -3.88
CA ARG A 49 -4.57 -10.61 -3.15
C ARG A 49 -3.71 -11.48 -2.22
N ALA A 50 -2.49 -11.83 -2.62
CA ALA A 50 -1.55 -12.59 -1.80
C ALA A 50 -1.06 -11.77 -0.59
N ASP A 51 -0.68 -10.50 -0.80
CA ASP A 51 -0.30 -9.59 0.29
C ASP A 51 -1.45 -9.37 1.27
N MET A 52 -2.67 -9.16 0.78
CA MET A 52 -3.84 -9.01 1.64
C MET A 52 -4.12 -10.29 2.45
N ARG A 53 -3.93 -11.48 1.86
CA ARG A 53 -4.01 -12.75 2.59
C ARG A 53 -2.96 -12.84 3.69
N LEU A 54 -1.74 -12.34 3.47
CA LEU A 54 -0.71 -12.25 4.51
C LEU A 54 -1.07 -11.27 5.63
N ASP A 55 -1.80 -10.19 5.29
CA ASP A 55 -2.33 -9.21 6.25
C ASP A 55 -3.58 -9.72 7.02
N GLY A 56 -3.99 -10.97 6.80
CA GLY A 56 -5.11 -11.63 7.48
C GLY A 56 -6.45 -11.54 6.75
N TRP A 57 -6.47 -11.08 5.49
CA TRP A 57 -7.68 -11.07 4.65
C TRP A 57 -7.84 -12.40 3.93
N HIS A 58 -8.42 -13.37 4.64
CA HIS A 58 -8.69 -14.70 4.09
C HIS A 58 -10.05 -14.81 3.39
N ASP A 59 -10.95 -13.84 3.61
CA ASP A 59 -12.29 -13.84 3.03
C ASP A 59 -12.28 -13.25 1.61
N GLU A 60 -12.51 -14.09 0.61
CA GLU A 60 -12.48 -13.72 -0.80
C GLU A 60 -13.57 -12.71 -1.16
N ASN A 61 -14.77 -12.81 -0.56
CA ASN A 61 -15.85 -11.85 -0.80
C ASN A 61 -15.49 -10.47 -0.26
N GLN A 62 -14.92 -10.38 0.95
CA GLN A 62 -14.45 -9.12 1.49
C GLN A 62 -13.29 -8.53 0.68
N LEU A 63 -12.41 -9.38 0.16
CA LEU A 63 -11.31 -8.98 -0.71
C LEU A 63 -11.83 -8.37 -2.02
N GLU A 64 -12.70 -9.07 -2.75
CA GLU A 64 -13.28 -8.56 -4.00
C GLU A 64 -14.12 -7.31 -3.76
N HIS A 65 -14.88 -7.27 -2.66
CA HIS A 65 -15.63 -6.07 -2.28
C HIS A 65 -14.69 -4.90 -2.00
N PHE A 66 -13.58 -5.11 -1.28
CA PHE A 66 -12.57 -4.08 -1.04
C PHE A 66 -11.92 -3.60 -2.34
N LEU A 67 -11.57 -4.54 -3.22
CA LEU A 67 -10.94 -4.25 -4.52
C LEU A 67 -11.88 -3.40 -5.38
N THR A 68 -13.17 -3.73 -5.44
CA THR A 68 -14.17 -2.95 -6.19
C THR A 68 -14.30 -1.51 -5.68
N HIS A 69 -14.00 -1.25 -4.40
CA HIS A 69 -14.01 0.09 -3.79
C HIS A 69 -12.65 0.81 -3.84
N LEU A 70 -11.68 0.30 -4.62
CA LEU A 70 -10.44 1.00 -4.94
C LEU A 70 -10.74 2.23 -5.82
N GLY A 71 -10.40 3.41 -5.30
CA GLY A 71 -10.71 4.73 -5.84
C GLY A 71 -11.51 5.58 -4.84
N GLU A 72 -12.41 4.94 -4.08
CA GLU A 72 -13.31 5.65 -3.15
C GLU A 72 -12.82 5.58 -1.69
N ARG A 73 -12.56 4.36 -1.20
CA ARG A 73 -12.19 4.11 0.22
C ARG A 73 -10.74 3.67 0.39
N ALA A 74 -10.12 3.23 -0.68
CA ALA A 74 -8.73 2.82 -0.73
C ALA A 74 -8.13 3.27 -2.06
N THR A 75 -6.82 3.44 -2.11
CA THR A 75 -6.13 3.74 -3.36
C THR A 75 -5.15 2.62 -3.66
N ALA A 76 -5.20 2.08 -4.88
CA ALA A 76 -4.19 1.15 -5.37
C ALA A 76 -3.12 1.92 -6.14
N MET A 77 -1.88 1.48 -5.96
CA MET A 77 -0.71 2.02 -6.63
C MET A 77 -0.12 0.89 -7.47
N LEU A 78 0.09 1.15 -8.75
CA LEU A 78 0.71 0.23 -9.68
C LEU A 78 2.20 0.53 -9.77
N PHE A 79 2.99 -0.52 -9.73
CA PHE A 79 4.42 -0.51 -9.92
C PHE A 79 4.79 -1.52 -10.99
N ARG A 80 5.92 -1.28 -11.66
CA ARG A 80 6.47 -2.17 -12.68
C ARG A 80 7.91 -2.48 -12.34
N CYS A 81 8.24 -3.77 -12.26
CA CYS A 81 9.62 -4.19 -12.07
C CYS A 81 10.47 -3.76 -13.28
N THR A 82 11.58 -3.07 -13.00
CA THR A 82 12.58 -2.62 -13.98
C THR A 82 13.39 -3.77 -14.57
N VAL A 83 13.49 -4.90 -13.86
CA VAL A 83 14.29 -6.07 -14.24
C VAL A 83 13.51 -7.02 -15.14
N CYS A 84 12.34 -7.48 -14.70
CA CYS A 84 11.55 -8.49 -15.42
C CYS A 84 10.31 -7.93 -16.13
N GLY A 85 9.91 -6.69 -15.85
CA GLY A 85 8.70 -6.08 -16.40
C GLY A 85 7.39 -6.48 -15.72
N ALA A 86 7.42 -7.32 -14.68
CA ALA A 86 6.23 -7.74 -13.93
C ALA A 86 5.55 -6.55 -13.26
N HIS A 87 4.21 -6.56 -13.23
CA HIS A 87 3.41 -5.54 -12.58
C HIS A 87 3.09 -5.94 -11.14
N LEU A 88 3.18 -4.98 -10.23
CA LEU A 88 2.95 -5.16 -8.80
C LEU A 88 1.97 -4.08 -8.35
N ALA A 89 1.01 -4.45 -7.51
CA ALA A 89 0.09 -3.48 -6.92
C ALA A 89 0.19 -3.45 -5.41
N ARG A 90 0.01 -2.27 -4.84
CA ARG A 90 -0.18 -2.05 -3.41
C ARG A 90 -1.47 -1.27 -3.21
N ALA A 91 -2.41 -1.83 -2.46
CA ALA A 91 -3.55 -1.07 -1.97
C ALA A 91 -3.23 -0.47 -0.60
N ARG A 92 -3.43 0.83 -0.45
CA ARG A 92 -3.44 1.47 0.87
C ARG A 92 -4.88 1.82 1.22
N ARG A 93 -5.32 1.31 2.37
CA ARG A 93 -6.57 1.76 2.99
C ARG A 93 -6.40 3.23 3.34
N ARG A 94 -7.32 4.09 2.91
CA ARG A 94 -7.46 5.38 3.58
C ARG A 94 -7.86 5.01 5.00
N ARG A 95 -7.02 5.30 5.99
CA ARG A 95 -7.42 5.13 7.39
C ARG A 95 -8.71 5.91 7.54
N CYS A 96 -9.83 5.21 7.73
CA CYS A 96 -10.98 5.82 8.36
C CYS A 96 -10.45 6.35 9.69
N PRO A 97 -10.57 7.66 9.98
CA PRO A 97 -10.15 8.17 11.27
C PRO A 97 -10.98 7.42 12.30
N ARG A 98 -10.38 6.43 12.96
CA ARG A 98 -11.03 5.73 14.08
C ARG A 98 -11.50 6.86 14.99
N ARG A 99 -12.83 7.05 15.10
CA ARG A 99 -13.41 7.79 16.21
C ARG A 99 -12.77 7.18 17.45
N ARG A 100 -11.93 7.95 18.14
CA ARG A 100 -11.26 7.52 19.36
C ARG A 100 -12.36 6.95 20.25
N GLY A 101 -12.29 5.64 20.51
CA GLY A 101 -13.12 5.00 21.50
C GLY A 101 -12.93 5.76 22.81
N ARG A 102 -14.01 6.35 23.28
CA ARG A 102 -14.11 6.96 24.60
C ARG A 102 -13.91 5.82 25.61
N LEU A 103 -12.82 5.83 26.37
CA LEU A 103 -12.71 4.96 27.55
C LEU A 103 -13.84 5.34 28.52
N PRO A 104 -14.63 4.39 29.06
CA PRO A 104 -15.47 4.65 30.22
C PRO A 104 -14.59 4.83 31.47
N ARG A 105 -15.07 5.67 32.39
CA ARG A 105 -14.38 6.12 33.62
C ARG A 105 -14.40 5.05 34.70
#